data_AF-A0A2E1QBF3-F1
#
_entry.id   AF-A0A2E1QBF3-F1
#
_cell.length_a   1.000
_cell.length_b   1.000
_cell.length_c   1.000
_cell.angle_alpha   90.00
_cell.angle_beta   90.00
_cell.angle_gamma   90.00
#
_symmetry.space_group_name_H-M   'P 1'
#
loop_
_entity.id
_entity.type
_entity.pdbx_description
1 polymer ?
#
loop_
_entity_poly.entity_id
_entity_poly.type
_entity_poly.pdbx_seq_one_letter_code
_entity_poly.pdbx_strand_id
1 'polypeptide(L)'
;MSNKESQIIAIGGGGFGRNPNHRLIEQYIIDQTGIDNPNICFIPTASAEDKSYIVNYYKAFSKLNCKPTHLNFFERTPNLRSILNKQDIIYVGGGNTKSMLAVWREWKLDILLKKLYDKGKVFCGVSAGSICWYKQGVTDSWASNLSILDCLGFIEEVNCPHYYGEKDRQPSVHNFIDEDKIKSCYASEDGSALHYKDGKLIGSIAFYKNAKSYFIHKKSNKIVEEVVKGIDITK
;
A
#
# COMPACT_ATOMS: atom_id res chain seq x y z
N MET A 1 10.40 -4.19 27.13
CA MET A 1 9.57 -3.50 26.13
C MET A 1 9.16 -4.54 25.12
N SER A 2 7.87 -4.83 24.95
CA SER A 2 7.44 -5.77 23.92
C SER A 2 7.84 -5.21 22.55
N ASN A 3 8.64 -5.94 21.77
CA ASN A 3 8.87 -5.57 20.37
C ASN A 3 7.51 -5.57 19.68
N LYS A 4 7.03 -4.39 19.29
CA LYS A 4 5.76 -4.24 18.59
C LYS A 4 5.98 -4.75 17.16
N GLU A 5 5.12 -5.65 16.70
CA GLU A 5 5.21 -6.22 15.35
C GLU A 5 5.04 -5.11 14.31
N SER A 6 5.90 -5.13 13.30
CA SER A 6 5.79 -4.26 12.12
C SER A 6 4.61 -4.67 11.25
N GLN A 7 3.87 -3.71 10.71
CA GLN A 7 2.63 -4.00 9.98
C GLN A 7 2.59 -3.28 8.64
N ILE A 8 2.14 -3.97 7.58
CA ILE A 8 1.90 -3.39 6.25
C ILE A 8 0.50 -3.79 5.76
N ILE A 9 -0.31 -2.80 5.40
CA ILE A 9 -1.63 -2.98 4.78
C ILE A 9 -1.56 -2.47 3.34
N ALA A 10 -1.51 -3.40 2.40
CA ALA A 10 -1.32 -3.16 0.97
C ALA A 10 -2.68 -3.18 0.25
N ILE A 11 -3.17 -2.00 -0.14
CA ILE A 11 -4.54 -1.80 -0.66
C ILE A 11 -4.53 -1.83 -2.19
N GLY A 12 -5.33 -2.72 -2.78
CA GLY A 12 -5.44 -2.85 -4.24
C GLY A 12 -5.97 -1.59 -4.92
N GLY A 13 -7.03 -1.00 -4.37
CA GLY A 13 -7.58 0.27 -4.85
C GLY A 13 -8.85 0.66 -4.10
N GLY A 14 -9.27 1.92 -4.18
CA GLY A 14 -10.40 2.44 -3.41
C GLY A 14 -10.00 3.34 -2.24
N GLY A 15 -10.66 3.18 -1.10
CA GLY A 15 -10.48 4.01 0.09
C GLY A 15 -10.88 5.47 -0.12
N PHE A 16 -10.33 6.35 0.71
CA PHE A 16 -10.68 7.77 0.75
C PHE A 16 -10.47 8.50 -0.57
N GLY A 17 -9.54 8.03 -1.40
CA GLY A 17 -9.26 8.61 -2.72
C GLY A 17 -10.45 8.53 -3.66
N ARG A 18 -11.26 7.45 -3.56
CA ARG A 18 -12.48 7.28 -4.36
C ARG A 18 -13.74 7.75 -3.64
N ASN A 19 -13.86 7.43 -2.35
CA ASN A 19 -15.01 7.85 -1.57
C ASN A 19 -14.57 8.16 -0.12
N PRO A 20 -14.31 9.44 0.22
CA PRO A 20 -13.89 9.83 1.56
C PRO A 20 -14.97 9.64 2.63
N ASN A 21 -16.19 9.28 2.26
CA ASN A 21 -17.27 8.95 3.19
C ASN A 21 -17.36 7.46 3.53
N HIS A 22 -16.77 6.58 2.71
CA HIS A 22 -16.74 5.15 2.97
C HIS A 22 -15.41 4.78 3.63
N ARG A 23 -15.41 4.68 4.97
CA ARG A 23 -14.19 4.68 5.80
C ARG A 23 -13.81 3.31 6.40
N LEU A 24 -14.25 2.20 5.81
CA LEU A 24 -14.06 0.87 6.41
C LEU A 24 -12.57 0.50 6.50
N ILE A 25 -11.82 0.67 5.41
CA ILE A 25 -10.38 0.38 5.41
C ILE A 25 -9.59 1.40 6.22
N GLU A 26 -9.99 2.67 6.21
CA GLU A 26 -9.38 3.72 7.01
C GLU A 26 -9.53 3.44 8.52
N GLN A 27 -10.73 3.06 8.98
CA GLN A 27 -10.97 2.67 10.36
C GLN A 27 -10.13 1.45 10.74
N TYR A 28 -10.10 0.43 9.88
CA TYR A 28 -9.30 -0.77 10.09
C TYR A 28 -7.80 -0.45 10.29
N ILE A 29 -7.26 0.50 9.52
CA ILE A 29 -5.86 0.95 9.64
C ILE A 29 -5.60 1.61 11.01
N ILE A 30 -6.51 2.47 11.49
CA ILE A 30 -6.40 3.10 12.81
C ILE A 30 -6.38 2.04 13.92
N ASP A 31 -7.29 1.07 13.83
CA ASP A 31 -7.46 0.01 14.84
C ASP A 31 -6.21 -0.86 15.01
N GLN A 32 -5.38 -1.02 13.96
CA GLN A 32 -4.15 -1.82 14.03
C GLN A 32 -3.08 -1.23 14.97
N THR A 33 -3.20 0.05 15.33
CA THR A 33 -2.23 0.69 16.22
C THR A 33 -2.40 0.28 17.69
N GLY A 34 -3.62 -0.04 18.12
CA GLY A 34 -3.98 -0.18 19.54
C GLY A 34 -3.80 1.10 20.36
N ILE A 35 -3.68 2.26 19.71
CA ILE A 35 -3.56 3.58 20.34
C ILE A 35 -4.90 4.28 20.18
N ASP A 36 -5.39 4.94 21.23
CA ASP A 36 -6.71 5.60 21.20
C ASP A 36 -6.79 6.71 20.14
N ASN A 37 -5.77 7.58 20.06
CA ASN A 37 -5.74 8.70 19.13
C ASN A 37 -4.36 8.80 18.43
N PRO A 38 -4.06 7.89 17.47
CA PRO A 38 -2.76 7.77 16.84
C PRO A 38 -2.46 8.94 15.89
N ASN A 39 -1.17 9.25 15.74
CA ASN A 39 -0.71 10.17 14.70
C ASN A 39 -0.59 9.43 13.37
N ILE A 40 -1.15 10.00 12.30
CA ILE A 40 -1.06 9.43 10.95
C ILE A 40 -0.52 10.48 9.97
N CYS A 41 0.45 10.08 9.15
CA CYS A 41 1.03 10.91 8.11
C CYS A 41 0.75 10.34 6.73
N PHE A 42 0.16 11.16 5.87
CA PHE A 42 -0.04 10.87 4.46
C PHE A 42 1.15 11.32 3.62
N ILE A 43 1.62 10.48 2.71
CA ILE A 43 2.68 10.77 1.75
C ILE A 43 2.07 10.68 0.33
N PRO A 44 1.65 11.81 -0.26
CA PRO A 44 1.02 11.86 -1.59
C PRO A 44 2.01 12.03 -2.75
N THR A 45 3.28 11.68 -2.56
CA THR A 45 4.33 11.92 -3.57
C THR A 45 4.01 11.26 -4.92
N ALA A 46 3.39 10.07 -4.94
CA ALA A 46 3.03 9.37 -6.17
C ALA A 46 2.07 10.16 -7.07
N SER A 47 1.18 10.96 -6.48
CA SER A 47 0.24 11.80 -7.22
C SER A 47 0.74 13.23 -7.42
N ALA A 48 2.06 13.46 -7.29
CA ALA A 48 2.65 14.80 -7.31
C ALA A 48 1.94 15.77 -6.35
N GLU A 49 1.56 15.30 -5.15
CA GLU A 49 0.87 16.10 -4.14
C GLU A 49 -0.46 16.71 -4.61
N ASP A 50 -1.23 15.94 -5.40
CA ASP A 50 -2.58 16.34 -5.81
C ASP A 50 -3.44 16.90 -4.66
N LYS A 51 -3.85 18.16 -4.80
CA LYS A 51 -4.54 18.92 -3.75
C LYS A 51 -5.90 18.31 -3.42
N SER A 52 -6.62 17.81 -4.42
CA SER A 52 -7.93 17.20 -4.20
C SER A 52 -7.82 15.89 -3.41
N TYR A 53 -6.75 15.13 -3.64
CA TYR A 53 -6.47 13.90 -2.95
C TYR A 53 -6.07 14.15 -1.48
N ILE A 54 -5.28 15.18 -1.22
CA ILE A 54 -4.98 15.65 0.15
C ILE A 54 -6.27 16.11 0.86
N VAL A 55 -7.15 16.85 0.19
CA VAL A 55 -8.46 17.24 0.76
C VAL A 55 -9.30 16.00 1.10
N ASN A 56 -9.36 15.00 0.22
CA ASN A 56 -10.08 13.76 0.48
C ASN A 56 -9.49 12.98 1.67
N TYR A 57 -8.16 12.95 1.82
CA TYR A 57 -7.50 12.38 3.00
C TYR A 57 -7.99 13.03 4.28
N TYR A 58 -7.94 14.37 4.36
CA TYR A 58 -8.41 15.08 5.55
C TYR A 58 -9.92 14.91 5.77
N LYS A 59 -10.74 14.89 4.72
CA LYS A 59 -12.19 14.65 4.81
C LYS A 59 -12.54 13.27 5.38
N ALA A 60 -11.71 12.26 5.10
CA ALA A 60 -11.86 10.93 5.65
C ALA A 60 -11.34 10.85 7.10
N PHE A 61 -10.06 11.12 7.31
CA PHE A 61 -9.38 10.87 8.59
C PHE A 61 -9.75 11.84 9.70
N SER A 62 -10.20 13.07 9.40
CA SER A 62 -10.70 13.99 10.43
C SER A 62 -12.04 13.56 11.03
N LYS A 63 -12.67 12.51 10.49
CA LYS A 63 -13.88 11.88 11.05
C LYS A 63 -13.58 10.63 11.87
N LEU A 64 -12.32 10.21 11.94
CA LEU A 64 -11.84 9.09 12.74
C LEU A 64 -11.07 9.63 13.95
N ASN A 65 -10.93 8.83 15.01
CA ASN A 65 -10.18 9.22 16.21
C ASN A 65 -8.67 9.15 15.95
N CYS A 66 -8.12 10.12 15.22
CA CYS A 66 -6.69 10.20 14.89
C CYS A 66 -6.23 11.64 14.64
N LYS A 67 -4.92 11.84 14.52
CA LYS A 67 -4.30 13.14 14.20
C LYS A 67 -3.68 13.12 12.80
N PRO A 68 -4.42 13.53 11.75
CA PRO A 68 -3.92 13.50 10.39
C PRO A 68 -2.92 14.63 10.10
N THR A 69 -1.80 14.25 9.49
CA THR A 69 -0.80 15.13 8.89
C THR A 69 -0.48 14.64 7.48
N HIS A 70 0.21 15.44 6.68
CA HIS A 70 0.76 15.01 5.40
C HIS A 70 2.18 15.58 5.21
N LEU A 71 2.92 14.97 4.29
CA LEU A 71 4.30 15.34 3.96
C LEU A 71 4.38 15.93 2.54
N ASN A 72 5.08 17.06 2.40
CA ASN A 72 5.35 17.71 1.11
C ASN A 72 6.82 17.56 0.71
N PHE A 73 7.03 17.33 -0.57
CA PHE A 73 8.29 17.31 -1.31
C PHE A 73 8.30 18.33 -2.45
N PHE A 74 7.14 18.66 -3.03
CA PHE A 74 7.03 19.59 -4.16
C PHE A 74 6.72 21.04 -3.74
N GLU A 75 6.70 21.31 -2.43
CA GLU A 75 6.71 22.64 -1.84
C GLU A 75 7.96 22.83 -0.95
N ARG A 76 7.79 23.26 0.30
CA ARG A 76 8.87 23.27 1.30
C ARG A 76 8.94 21.92 2.00
N THR A 77 9.98 21.15 1.68
CA THR A 77 10.22 19.87 2.35
C THR A 77 10.62 20.10 3.82
N PRO A 78 9.86 19.57 4.78
CA PRO A 78 10.16 19.76 6.20
C PRO A 78 11.27 18.82 6.67
N ASN A 79 11.68 18.94 7.94
CA ASN A 79 12.58 17.97 8.55
C ASN A 79 11.91 16.58 8.65
N LEU A 80 12.20 15.72 7.69
CA LEU A 80 11.59 14.39 7.52
C LEU A 80 11.68 13.56 8.80
N ARG A 81 12.87 13.50 9.42
CA ARG A 81 13.10 12.70 10.63
C ARG A 81 12.23 13.18 11.80
N SER A 82 12.15 14.49 12.01
CA SER A 82 11.37 15.09 13.09
C SER A 82 9.88 14.79 12.95
N ILE A 83 9.35 14.92 11.72
CA ILE A 83 7.93 14.68 11.46
C ILE A 83 7.61 13.19 11.54
N LEU A 84 8.37 12.34 10.85
CA LEU A 84 8.02 10.93 10.70
C LEU A 84 8.19 10.14 12.01
N ASN A 85 9.14 10.51 12.88
CA ASN A 85 9.30 9.87 14.19
C ASN A 85 8.09 10.04 15.12
N LYS A 86 7.27 11.08 14.91
CA LYS A 86 6.06 11.34 15.71
C LYS A 86 4.87 10.51 15.26
N GLN A 87 4.95 9.89 14.08
CA GLN A 87 3.83 9.20 13.46
C GLN A 87 3.72 7.77 13.99
N ASP A 88 2.50 7.29 14.15
CA ASP A 88 2.20 5.89 14.46
C ASP A 88 1.85 5.11 13.20
N ILE A 89 1.29 5.81 12.22
CA ILE A 89 0.86 5.28 10.93
C ILE A 89 1.48 6.10 9.79
N ILE A 90 2.01 5.42 8.79
CA ILE A 90 2.40 6.02 7.50
C ILE A 90 1.44 5.50 6.42
N TYR A 91 0.76 6.43 5.74
CA TYR A 91 -0.12 6.13 4.61
C TYR A 91 0.50 6.68 3.33
N VAL A 92 0.64 5.85 2.29
CA VAL A 92 1.15 6.27 0.97
C VAL A 92 0.05 6.23 -0.08
N GLY A 93 -0.09 7.35 -0.81
CA GLY A 93 -1.10 7.50 -1.86
C GLY A 93 -0.79 6.74 -3.15
N GLY A 94 -1.79 6.63 -4.02
CA GLY A 94 -1.63 6.13 -5.39
C GLY A 94 -1.03 7.18 -6.34
N GLY A 95 -0.67 6.75 -7.55
CA GLY A 95 -0.10 7.59 -8.62
C GLY A 95 1.07 6.91 -9.34
N ASN A 96 2.11 7.65 -9.70
CA ASN A 96 3.27 7.10 -10.40
C ASN A 96 4.32 6.54 -9.41
N THR A 97 4.38 5.22 -9.30
CA THR A 97 5.31 4.50 -8.40
C THR A 97 6.77 4.80 -8.71
N LYS A 98 7.16 4.81 -10.00
CA LYS A 98 8.55 5.02 -10.42
C LYS A 98 9.05 6.40 -10.01
N SER A 99 8.28 7.45 -10.31
CA SER A 99 8.61 8.82 -9.95
C SER A 99 8.65 9.03 -8.44
N MET A 100 7.69 8.47 -7.71
CA MET A 100 7.68 8.50 -6.24
C MET A 100 8.96 7.93 -5.65
N LEU A 101 9.35 6.72 -6.05
CA LEU A 101 10.54 6.06 -5.52
C LEU A 101 11.84 6.81 -5.88
N ALA A 102 11.90 7.44 -7.04
CA ALA A 102 13.04 8.28 -7.42
C ALA A 102 13.20 9.48 -6.47
N VAL A 103 12.11 10.21 -6.20
CA VAL A 103 12.10 11.31 -5.23
C VAL A 103 12.50 10.81 -3.84
N TRP A 104 11.94 9.69 -3.38
CA TRP A 104 12.23 9.18 -2.05
C TRP A 104 13.69 8.79 -1.84
N ARG A 105 14.32 8.16 -2.84
CA ARG A 105 15.75 7.81 -2.78
C ARG A 105 16.63 9.05 -2.70
N GLU A 106 16.32 10.09 -3.47
CA GLU A 106 17.04 11.37 -3.42
C GLU A 106 16.98 12.00 -2.01
N TRP A 107 15.80 11.98 -1.40
CA TRP A 107 15.58 12.51 -0.05
C TRP A 107 15.95 11.54 1.09
N LYS A 108 16.44 10.33 0.76
CA LYS A 108 16.74 9.26 1.73
C LYS A 108 15.53 8.88 2.59
N LEU A 109 14.32 9.07 2.07
CA LEU A 109 13.07 8.74 2.76
C LEU A 109 12.94 7.22 2.91
N ASP A 110 13.33 6.45 1.91
CA ASP A 110 13.41 4.98 1.95
C ASP A 110 14.14 4.46 3.20
N ILE A 111 15.31 5.02 3.51
CA ILE A 111 16.11 4.65 4.70
C ILE A 111 15.37 5.01 6.00
N LEU A 112 14.69 6.16 6.03
CA LEU A 112 13.91 6.58 7.19
C LEU A 112 12.68 5.71 7.42
N LEU A 113 11.96 5.37 6.35
CA LEU A 113 10.80 4.48 6.40
C LEU A 113 11.19 3.10 6.90
N LYS A 114 12.32 2.54 6.42
CA LYS A 114 12.81 1.24 6.90
C LYS A 114 13.07 1.26 8.42
N LYS A 115 13.71 2.32 8.94
CA LYS A 115 13.94 2.48 10.39
C LYS A 115 12.66 2.60 11.20
N LEU A 116 11.58 3.12 10.62
CA LEU A 116 10.28 3.22 11.28
C LEU A 116 9.51 1.90 11.23
N TYR A 117 9.63 1.17 10.11
CA TYR A 117 9.12 -0.19 9.97
C TYR A 117 9.75 -1.11 11.03
N ASP A 118 11.07 -1.07 11.19
CA ASP A 118 11.81 -1.86 12.18
C ASP A 118 11.46 -1.48 13.64
N LYS A 119 10.75 -0.36 13.86
CA LYS A 119 10.23 0.07 15.17
C LYS A 119 8.78 -0.35 15.43
N GLY A 120 8.18 -1.15 14.56
CA GLY A 120 6.81 -1.65 14.76
C GLY A 120 5.71 -0.62 14.46
N LYS A 121 5.99 0.34 13.57
CA LYS A 121 4.97 1.30 13.09
C LYS A 121 4.05 0.63 12.07
N VAL A 122 2.85 1.18 11.90
CA VAL A 122 1.89 0.69 10.90
C VAL A 122 2.12 1.41 9.58
N PHE A 123 2.28 0.63 8.52
CA PHE A 123 2.41 1.13 7.16
C PHE A 123 1.20 0.71 6.35
N CYS A 124 0.76 1.58 5.46
CA CYS A 124 -0.31 1.28 4.54
C CYS A 124 -0.15 2.09 3.26
N GLY A 125 -0.78 1.63 2.20
CA GLY A 125 -0.85 2.42 0.99
C GLY A 125 -1.71 1.78 -0.07
N VAL A 126 -2.16 2.60 -1.01
CA VAL A 126 -3.07 2.21 -2.08
C VAL A 126 -2.39 2.33 -3.43
N SER A 127 -2.62 1.35 -4.32
CA SER A 127 -2.07 1.37 -5.68
C SER A 127 -0.53 1.48 -5.67
N ALA A 128 0.06 2.59 -6.15
CA ALA A 128 1.50 2.86 -6.01
C ALA A 128 2.02 2.74 -4.57
N GLY A 129 1.23 3.19 -3.59
CA GLY A 129 1.54 3.04 -2.17
C GLY A 129 1.40 1.61 -1.65
N SER A 130 0.67 0.74 -2.35
CA SER A 130 0.66 -0.70 -2.07
C SER A 130 1.94 -1.35 -2.61
N ILE A 131 2.28 -1.03 -3.86
CA ILE A 131 3.43 -1.60 -4.58
C ILE A 131 4.75 -1.31 -3.85
N CYS A 132 4.94 -0.09 -3.35
CA CYS A 132 6.26 0.36 -2.88
C CYS A 132 6.85 -0.45 -1.72
N TRP A 133 6.02 -1.13 -0.91
CA TRP A 133 6.48 -1.94 0.22
C TRP A 133 7.11 -3.26 -0.18
N TYR A 134 6.79 -3.77 -1.36
CA TYR A 134 7.23 -5.07 -1.81
C TYR A 134 8.65 -5.02 -2.37
N LYS A 135 9.24 -6.19 -2.62
CA LYS A 135 10.50 -6.31 -3.35
C LYS A 135 10.33 -5.82 -4.78
N GLN A 136 9.25 -6.26 -5.41
CA GLN A 136 8.87 -5.84 -6.75
C GLN A 136 7.36 -5.60 -6.83
N GLY A 137 6.92 -4.88 -7.84
CA GLY A 137 5.51 -4.86 -8.18
C GLY A 137 5.24 -4.53 -9.63
N VAL A 138 4.04 -4.90 -10.05
CA VAL A 138 3.52 -4.63 -11.40
C VAL A 138 2.92 -3.23 -11.40
N THR A 139 3.44 -2.36 -12.27
CA THR A 139 3.05 -0.94 -12.34
C THR A 139 2.89 -0.46 -13.77
N ASP A 140 1.98 0.49 -13.94
CA ASP A 140 1.64 1.31 -15.10
C ASP A 140 2.36 2.68 -15.07
N SER A 141 3.52 2.76 -14.41
CA SER A 141 4.31 3.99 -14.35
C SER A 141 4.74 4.51 -15.74
N TRP A 142 4.67 3.65 -16.77
CA TRP A 142 4.87 3.98 -18.17
C TRP A 142 3.54 3.90 -18.91
N ALA A 143 3.25 4.89 -19.75
CA ALA A 143 1.97 4.99 -20.46
C ALA A 143 1.71 3.83 -21.43
N SER A 144 2.75 3.20 -21.97
CA SER A 144 2.66 2.19 -23.01
C SER A 144 2.32 0.79 -22.52
N ASN A 145 2.74 0.43 -21.30
CA ASN A 145 2.67 -0.95 -20.82
C ASN A 145 2.86 -1.07 -19.30
N LEU A 146 2.32 -2.17 -18.74
CA LEU A 146 2.69 -2.62 -17.41
C LEU A 146 4.14 -3.15 -17.41
N SER A 147 4.84 -2.90 -16.31
CA SER A 147 6.22 -3.34 -16.09
C SER A 147 6.41 -3.83 -14.65
N ILE A 148 7.42 -4.68 -14.44
CA ILE A 148 7.90 -5.03 -13.10
C ILE A 148 8.89 -3.94 -12.65
N LEU A 149 8.74 -3.47 -11.41
CA LEU A 149 9.59 -2.43 -10.82
C LEU A 149 10.17 -2.88 -9.47
N ASP A 150 11.48 -2.75 -9.29
CA ASP A 150 12.13 -2.94 -7.99
C ASP A 150 11.77 -1.81 -7.01
N CYS A 151 11.28 -2.21 -5.85
CA CYS A 151 10.67 -1.35 -4.84
C CYS A 151 11.51 -1.31 -3.54
N LEU A 152 10.91 -1.10 -2.37
CA LEU A 152 11.65 -0.94 -1.11
C LEU A 152 12.07 -2.27 -0.46
N GLY A 153 11.39 -3.37 -0.78
CA GLY A 153 11.75 -4.70 -0.25
C GLY A 153 11.48 -4.88 1.24
N PHE A 154 10.40 -4.31 1.78
CA PHE A 154 9.99 -4.61 3.17
C PHE A 154 9.25 -5.95 3.24
N ILE A 155 8.56 -6.32 2.15
CA ILE A 155 7.95 -7.63 1.92
C ILE A 155 8.69 -8.31 0.75
N GLU A 156 9.23 -9.51 0.95
CA GLU A 156 9.98 -10.28 -0.05
C GLU A 156 9.09 -10.97 -1.10
N GLU A 157 8.07 -10.27 -1.58
CA GLU A 157 7.08 -10.76 -2.55
C GLU A 157 6.90 -9.77 -3.70
N VAL A 158 6.02 -10.11 -4.66
CA VAL A 158 5.63 -9.22 -5.77
C VAL A 158 4.18 -8.78 -5.61
N ASN A 159 3.87 -7.48 -5.79
CA ASN A 159 2.50 -6.97 -5.68
C ASN A 159 1.88 -6.48 -7.00
N CYS A 160 0.59 -6.74 -7.20
CA CYS A 160 -0.20 -6.18 -8.29
C CYS A 160 -1.55 -5.62 -7.77
N PRO A 161 -1.72 -4.29 -7.68
CA PRO A 161 -3.00 -3.67 -7.35
C PRO A 161 -3.96 -3.71 -8.55
N HIS A 162 -5.22 -3.28 -8.33
CA HIS A 162 -6.25 -3.15 -9.38
C HIS A 162 -6.50 -4.41 -10.22
N TYR A 163 -6.27 -5.61 -9.66
CA TYR A 163 -6.05 -6.83 -10.44
C TYR A 163 -7.11 -7.15 -11.50
N TYR A 164 -8.39 -6.99 -11.14
CA TYR A 164 -9.53 -7.07 -12.07
C TYR A 164 -10.21 -5.73 -12.34
N GLY A 165 -9.74 -4.64 -11.72
CA GLY A 165 -10.23 -3.29 -11.97
C GLY A 165 -9.65 -2.69 -13.26
N GLU A 166 -8.45 -3.10 -13.63
CA GLU A 166 -7.76 -2.66 -14.85
C GLU A 166 -7.49 -3.87 -15.76
N LYS A 167 -8.06 -3.83 -16.97
CA LYS A 167 -8.13 -4.97 -17.91
C LYS A 167 -6.78 -5.65 -18.21
N ASP A 168 -5.68 -4.91 -18.15
CA ASP A 168 -4.36 -5.40 -18.56
C ASP A 168 -3.56 -6.01 -17.39
N ARG A 169 -4.00 -5.82 -16.13
CA ARG A 169 -3.28 -6.29 -14.93
C ARG A 169 -3.19 -7.81 -14.86
N GLN A 170 -4.32 -8.50 -14.98
CA GLN A 170 -4.35 -9.97 -14.89
C GLN A 170 -3.56 -10.63 -16.03
N PRO A 171 -3.78 -10.29 -17.31
CA PRO A 171 -2.99 -10.87 -18.41
C PRO A 171 -1.49 -10.59 -18.27
N SER A 172 -1.12 -9.40 -17.82
CA SER A 172 0.30 -9.06 -17.64
C SER A 172 0.96 -9.86 -16.54
N VAL A 173 0.29 -10.07 -15.38
CA VAL A 173 0.82 -10.92 -14.30
C VAL A 173 0.99 -12.36 -14.79
N HIS A 174 0.02 -12.91 -15.52
CA HIS A 174 0.10 -14.25 -16.08
C HIS A 174 1.32 -14.36 -17.01
N ASN A 175 1.45 -13.43 -17.96
CA ASN A 175 2.58 -13.39 -18.89
C ASN A 175 3.93 -13.27 -18.16
N PHE A 176 4.04 -12.44 -17.13
CA PHE A 176 5.27 -12.29 -16.37
C PHE A 176 5.66 -13.56 -15.61
N ILE A 177 4.69 -14.34 -15.14
CA ILE A 177 4.95 -15.64 -14.50
C ILE A 177 5.27 -16.71 -15.55
N ASP A 178 4.57 -16.70 -16.69
CA ASP A 178 4.81 -17.67 -17.75
C ASP A 178 6.18 -17.51 -18.41
N GLU A 179 6.66 -16.28 -18.56
CA GLU A 179 7.99 -15.92 -19.06
C GLU A 179 9.09 -15.98 -17.98
N ASP A 180 8.80 -16.49 -16.78
CA ASP A 180 9.73 -16.61 -15.65
C ASP A 180 10.37 -15.27 -15.20
N LYS A 181 9.74 -14.12 -15.51
CA LYS A 181 10.18 -12.80 -15.05
C LYS A 181 9.93 -12.60 -13.56
N ILE A 182 8.87 -13.22 -13.02
CA ILE A 182 8.57 -13.35 -11.60
C ILE A 182 8.07 -14.77 -11.32
N LYS A 183 8.28 -15.28 -10.10
CA LYS A 183 7.82 -16.64 -9.74
C LYS A 183 6.36 -16.70 -9.29
N SER A 184 5.92 -15.64 -8.63
CA SER A 184 4.57 -15.52 -8.09
C SER A 184 4.22 -14.06 -7.85
N CYS A 185 2.95 -13.76 -7.63
CA CYS A 185 2.46 -12.42 -7.33
C CYS A 185 1.28 -12.46 -6.37
N TYR A 186 1.29 -11.58 -5.38
CA TYR A 186 0.13 -11.24 -4.60
C TYR A 186 -0.63 -10.08 -5.24
N ALA A 187 -1.84 -10.34 -5.69
CA ALA A 187 -2.68 -9.33 -6.34
C ALA A 187 -3.91 -9.00 -5.51
N SER A 188 -4.40 -7.76 -5.62
CA SER A 188 -5.61 -7.32 -4.93
C SER A 188 -6.52 -6.55 -5.87
N GLU A 189 -7.81 -6.84 -5.79
CA GLU A 189 -8.86 -6.07 -6.44
C GLU A 189 -9.01 -4.69 -5.79
N ASP A 190 -9.73 -3.81 -6.48
CA ASP A 190 -10.32 -2.64 -5.83
C ASP A 190 -11.25 -3.08 -4.70
N GLY A 191 -11.12 -2.45 -3.54
CA GLY A 191 -11.92 -2.85 -2.37
C GLY A 191 -11.31 -3.99 -1.55
N SER A 192 -10.13 -4.49 -1.91
CA SER A 192 -9.40 -5.49 -1.12
C SER A 192 -8.01 -4.99 -0.71
N ALA A 193 -7.51 -5.49 0.41
CA ALA A 193 -6.15 -5.25 0.88
C ALA A 193 -5.51 -6.53 1.43
N LEU A 194 -4.19 -6.61 1.42
CA LEU A 194 -3.43 -7.66 2.09
C LEU A 194 -2.80 -7.10 3.37
N HIS A 195 -2.89 -7.83 4.47
CA HIS A 195 -2.30 -7.42 5.74
C HIS A 195 -1.14 -8.33 6.13
N TYR A 196 0.01 -7.72 6.39
CA TYR A 196 1.23 -8.38 6.83
C TYR A 196 1.60 -7.95 8.25
N LYS A 197 2.12 -8.90 9.03
CA LYS A 197 2.77 -8.66 10.32
C LYS A 197 4.15 -9.29 10.31
N ASP A 198 5.19 -8.51 10.61
CA ASP A 198 6.59 -8.92 10.57
C ASP A 198 6.98 -9.64 9.26
N GLY A 199 6.57 -9.05 8.14
CA GLY A 199 6.82 -9.58 6.80
C GLY A 199 5.97 -10.81 6.42
N LYS A 200 5.11 -11.32 7.32
CA LYS A 200 4.28 -12.50 7.08
C LYS A 200 2.84 -12.09 6.78
N LEU A 201 2.29 -12.62 5.70
CA LEU A 201 0.89 -12.42 5.36
C LEU A 201 -0.02 -13.07 6.41
N ILE A 202 -0.96 -12.31 6.95
CA ILE A 202 -1.95 -12.83 7.91
C ILE A 202 -3.35 -13.01 7.29
N GLY A 203 -3.61 -12.35 6.16
CA GLY A 203 -4.87 -12.50 5.42
C GLY A 203 -5.20 -11.30 4.54
N SER A 204 -6.36 -11.38 3.89
CA SER A 204 -6.94 -10.31 3.09
C SER A 204 -8.06 -9.58 3.82
N ILE A 205 -8.30 -8.32 3.46
CA ILE A 205 -9.33 -7.45 4.03
C ILE A 205 -10.21 -6.97 2.89
N ALA A 206 -11.46 -7.41 2.86
CA ALA A 206 -12.45 -6.91 1.93
C ALA A 206 -13.20 -5.72 2.56
N PHE A 207 -13.08 -4.54 1.96
CA PHE A 207 -13.84 -3.35 2.36
C PHE A 207 -14.85 -2.91 1.29
N TYR A 208 -14.85 -3.55 0.10
CA TYR A 208 -16.00 -3.60 -0.79
C TYR A 208 -16.61 -4.99 -0.80
N LYS A 209 -17.91 -5.07 -1.12
CA LYS A 209 -18.63 -6.33 -1.19
C LYS A 209 -17.95 -7.27 -2.19
N ASN A 210 -17.65 -8.49 -1.74
CA ASN A 210 -17.05 -9.57 -2.54
C ASN A 210 -15.65 -9.30 -3.11
N ALA A 211 -14.99 -8.19 -2.74
CA ALA A 211 -13.64 -7.91 -3.21
C ALA A 211 -12.65 -8.93 -2.65
N LYS A 212 -11.67 -9.33 -3.49
CA LYS A 212 -10.71 -10.39 -3.15
C LYS A 212 -9.26 -9.99 -3.39
N SER A 213 -8.38 -10.74 -2.74
CA SER A 213 -6.96 -10.78 -3.03
C SER A 213 -6.55 -12.22 -3.37
N TYR A 214 -5.50 -12.35 -4.17
CA TYR A 214 -5.08 -13.61 -4.77
C TYR A 214 -3.58 -13.81 -4.59
N PHE A 215 -3.17 -15.07 -4.52
CA PHE A 215 -1.81 -15.52 -4.71
C PHE A 215 -1.73 -16.24 -6.05
N ILE A 216 -0.98 -15.66 -6.98
CA ILE A 216 -0.84 -16.14 -8.35
C ILE A 216 0.52 -16.78 -8.51
N HIS A 217 0.55 -18.03 -8.98
CA HIS A 217 1.78 -18.77 -9.20
C HIS A 217 1.60 -19.84 -10.29
N LYS A 218 2.72 -20.42 -10.74
CA LYS A 218 2.72 -21.53 -11.71
C LYS A 218 2.70 -22.87 -10.98
N LYS A 219 1.75 -23.74 -11.32
CA LYS A 219 1.66 -25.12 -10.83
C LYS A 219 1.45 -26.07 -12.01
N SER A 220 2.35 -27.03 -12.19
CA SER A 220 2.31 -27.99 -13.31
C SER A 220 2.14 -27.31 -14.68
N ASN A 221 2.95 -26.27 -14.95
CA ASN A 221 2.92 -25.45 -16.17
C ASN A 221 1.58 -24.74 -16.46
N LYS A 222 0.75 -24.50 -15.44
CA LYS A 222 -0.45 -23.69 -15.54
C LYS A 222 -0.42 -22.57 -14.50
N ILE A 223 -0.88 -21.39 -14.88
CA ILE A 223 -1.12 -20.30 -13.95
C ILE A 223 -2.32 -20.66 -13.06
N VAL A 224 -2.15 -20.51 -11.76
CA VAL A 224 -3.17 -20.72 -10.73
C VAL A 224 -3.35 -19.44 -9.95
N GLU A 225 -4.60 -19.06 -9.72
CA GLU A 225 -4.98 -17.94 -8.85
C GLU A 225 -5.67 -18.49 -7.59
N GLU A 226 -5.00 -18.44 -6.45
CA GLU A 226 -5.55 -18.90 -5.17
C GLU A 226 -6.09 -17.71 -4.38
N VAL A 227 -7.33 -17.78 -3.92
CA VAL A 227 -7.91 -16.71 -3.10
C VAL A 227 -7.22 -16.68 -1.74
N VAL A 228 -6.67 -15.53 -1.36
CA VAL A 228 -6.12 -15.31 -0.03
C VAL A 228 -7.25 -15.24 0.99
N LYS A 229 -7.16 -16.04 2.05
CA LYS A 229 -8.16 -16.10 3.12
C LYS A 229 -8.44 -14.72 3.72
N GLY A 230 -9.72 -14.35 3.77
CA GLY A 230 -10.18 -13.10 4.35
C GLY A 230 -10.16 -13.12 5.88
N ILE A 231 -9.92 -11.94 6.46
CA ILE A 231 -10.16 -11.62 7.87
C ILE A 231 -11.45 -10.80 7.92
N ASP A 232 -12.39 -11.22 8.76
CA ASP A 232 -13.64 -10.49 8.94
C ASP A 232 -13.40 -9.17 9.69
N ILE A 233 -13.84 -8.08 9.08
CA ILE A 233 -13.77 -6.72 9.65
C ILE A 233 -15.16 -6.10 9.87
N THR A 234 -16.22 -6.82 9.51
CA THR A 234 -17.58 -6.42 9.82
C THR A 234 -17.92 -6.88 11.23
N LYS A 235 -17.98 -5.94 12.17
CA LYS A 235 -18.57 -6.14 13.49
C LYS A 235 -20.05 -5.77 13.47
#